data_AF-B9GSY3-F1
#
_entry.id   AF-B9GSY3-F1
#
_cell.length_a   1.000
_cell.length_b   1.000
_cell.length_c   1.000
_cell.angle_alpha   90.00
_cell.angle_beta   90.00
_cell.angle_gamma   90.00
#
_symmetry.space_group_name_H-M   'P 1'
#
loop_
_entity.id
_entity.type
_entity.pdbx_description
1 polymer ?
#
loop_
_entity_poly.entity_id
_entity_poly.type
_entity_poly.pdbx_seq_one_letter_code
_entity_poly.pdbx_strand_id
1 'polypeptide(L)'
;MTMSAAAATAITHFSTPTSLGHSQFSTTKNKSAAILSNSIPTCKITSPSSSISKVQYGYGYSKRNSVLTGFKPFSSPVMEWQDCKVKMEIDVPVGVAYNLYSDRESIPRWMPFISSVQVLKDKPDLSRWSLKYEALGQNIEYSWLARNMQPTPNQKIHWRSLEGLPNRGIVRFFPKGPSSCLVELTVSYEVPELLVPVATALQPLLESLLRGGLERFAKLAKNTLAD
;
A
#
# COMPACT_ATOMS: atom_id res chain seq x y z
N MET A 1 53.39 -12.33 51.59
CA MET A 1 52.87 -13.71 51.77
C MET A 1 52.34 -14.19 50.44
N THR A 2 53.06 -15.13 49.85
CA THR A 2 52.81 -15.90 48.62
C THR A 2 51.74 -16.96 48.85
N MET A 3 50.88 -17.23 47.84
CA MET A 3 50.29 -18.53 47.40
C MET A 3 49.38 -18.20 46.19
N SER A 4 49.53 -18.64 44.93
CA SER A 4 49.90 -19.91 44.27
C SER A 4 48.72 -20.88 44.01
N ALA A 5 48.80 -21.54 42.82
CA ALA A 5 47.99 -22.61 42.20
C ALA A 5 46.69 -22.18 41.46
N ALA A 6 46.47 -22.37 40.14
CA ALA A 6 46.81 -23.39 39.12
C ALA A 6 45.96 -24.68 39.13
N ALA A 7 45.43 -25.04 37.94
CA ALA A 7 44.87 -26.32 37.44
C ALA A 7 43.43 -26.17 36.90
N ALA A 8 42.95 -26.86 35.86
CA ALA A 8 43.54 -27.64 34.78
C ALA A 8 42.42 -27.93 33.74
N THR A 9 42.88 -28.22 32.53
CA THR A 9 42.25 -28.65 31.27
C THR A 9 41.06 -29.62 31.34
N ALA A 10 40.10 -29.46 30.42
CA ALA A 10 39.38 -30.58 29.82
C ALA A 10 39.04 -30.28 28.34
N ILE A 11 39.80 -30.91 27.44
CA ILE A 11 39.56 -31.01 26.01
C ILE A 11 38.60 -32.18 25.81
N THR A 12 37.52 -31.99 25.04
CA THR A 12 36.76 -33.11 24.47
C THR A 12 36.65 -32.95 22.96
N HIS A 13 37.05 -34.02 22.28
CA HIS A 13 37.13 -34.16 20.82
C HIS A 13 35.80 -34.65 20.23
N PHE A 14 35.52 -34.16 19.02
CA PHE A 14 34.92 -34.81 17.84
C PHE A 14 34.02 -36.04 17.99
N SER A 15 32.86 -36.00 17.32
CA SER A 15 32.52 -36.95 16.24
C SER A 15 31.31 -36.47 15.42
N THR A 16 31.53 -36.36 14.11
CA THR A 16 30.51 -36.29 13.04
C THR A 16 29.95 -37.69 12.79
N PRO A 17 28.74 -37.80 12.20
CA PRO A 17 28.60 -38.77 11.13
C PRO A 17 27.92 -38.17 9.89
N THR A 18 28.59 -38.37 8.76
CA THR A 18 28.03 -38.33 7.42
C THR A 18 27.48 -39.71 7.08
N SER A 19 26.27 -39.82 6.52
CA SER A 19 25.96 -40.91 5.58
C SER A 19 24.98 -40.47 4.50
N LEU A 20 25.47 -40.49 3.26
CA LEU A 20 24.74 -40.52 2.00
C LEU A 20 23.87 -41.81 1.88
N GLY A 21 22.77 -41.72 1.13
CA GLY A 21 21.95 -42.87 0.73
C GLY A 21 20.97 -42.57 -0.41
N HIS A 22 21.54 -42.43 -1.61
CA HIS A 22 21.02 -42.65 -2.97
C HIS A 22 19.53 -42.99 -3.26
N SER A 23 18.98 -42.17 -4.18
CA SER A 23 18.19 -42.46 -5.41
C SER A 23 16.95 -43.35 -5.39
N GLN A 24 15.86 -42.84 -5.97
CA GLN A 24 15.27 -43.47 -7.16
C GLN A 24 14.46 -42.49 -8.05
N PHE A 25 14.70 -42.68 -9.34
CA PHE A 25 14.12 -42.04 -10.51
C PHE A 25 12.72 -42.64 -10.77
N SER A 26 11.72 -41.82 -11.11
CA SER A 26 10.60 -42.29 -11.92
C SER A 26 10.07 -41.17 -12.82
N THR A 27 10.56 -41.20 -14.05
CA THR A 27 9.95 -40.61 -15.23
C THR A 27 8.60 -41.28 -15.53
N THR A 28 7.54 -40.49 -15.71
CA THR A 28 6.41 -40.91 -16.56
C THR A 28 5.98 -39.77 -17.47
N LYS A 29 6.21 -40.02 -18.75
CA LYS A 29 5.67 -39.31 -19.91
C LYS A 29 4.14 -39.37 -19.87
N ASN A 30 3.47 -38.25 -20.12
CA ASN A 30 2.13 -38.27 -20.70
C ASN A 30 2.17 -37.50 -22.03
N LYS A 31 2.30 -38.28 -23.11
CA LYS A 31 1.87 -37.90 -24.45
C LYS A 31 0.44 -38.40 -24.60
N SER A 32 -0.51 -37.49 -24.78
CA SER A 32 -1.78 -37.82 -25.44
C SER A 32 -2.12 -36.66 -26.37
N ALA A 33 -1.84 -36.89 -27.64
CA ALA A 33 -2.50 -36.22 -28.74
C ALA A 33 -3.90 -36.81 -28.89
N ALA A 34 -4.92 -35.96 -28.98
CA ALA A 34 -6.20 -36.33 -29.58
C ALA A 34 -6.81 -35.07 -30.22
N ILE A 35 -6.70 -35.05 -31.54
CA ILE A 35 -7.42 -34.21 -32.48
C ILE A 35 -8.88 -34.64 -32.43
N LEU A 36 -9.80 -33.74 -32.07
CA LEU A 36 -11.20 -33.85 -32.48
C LEU A 36 -11.76 -32.45 -32.75
N SER A 37 -11.75 -32.12 -34.04
CA SER A 37 -12.54 -31.09 -34.69
C SER A 37 -14.03 -31.34 -34.43
N ASN A 38 -14.74 -30.35 -33.89
CA ASN A 38 -16.19 -30.29 -34.02
C ASN A 38 -16.61 -28.95 -34.62
N SER A 39 -17.14 -29.09 -35.82
CA SER A 39 -17.73 -28.13 -36.74
C SER A 39 -18.93 -27.38 -36.13
N ILE A 40 -18.88 -26.06 -36.24
CA ILE A 40 -20.00 -25.14 -35.96
C ILE A 40 -20.86 -25.05 -37.22
N PRO A 41 -22.18 -25.32 -37.16
CA PRO A 41 -23.06 -25.11 -38.30
C PRO A 41 -23.37 -23.62 -38.48
N THR A 42 -22.98 -23.10 -39.64
CA THR A 42 -23.22 -21.73 -40.12
C THR A 42 -24.64 -21.65 -40.68
N CYS A 43 -25.52 -20.86 -40.06
CA CYS A 43 -26.83 -20.56 -40.62
C CYS A 43 -26.72 -19.39 -41.60
N LYS A 44 -26.96 -19.69 -42.88
CA LYS A 44 -27.03 -18.74 -43.99
C LYS A 44 -28.34 -17.97 -43.89
N ILE A 45 -28.27 -16.64 -43.80
CA ILE A 45 -29.41 -15.76 -44.07
C ILE A 45 -29.13 -15.01 -45.36
N THR A 46 -30.04 -15.26 -46.29
CA THR A 46 -30.21 -14.77 -47.65
C THR A 46 -30.12 -13.24 -47.73
N SER A 47 -29.21 -12.73 -48.56
CA SER A 47 -29.24 -11.34 -49.04
C SER A 47 -29.94 -11.32 -50.41
N PRO A 48 -30.96 -10.49 -50.64
CA PRO A 48 -31.39 -10.16 -51.99
C PRO A 48 -30.50 -9.05 -52.56
N SER A 49 -30.03 -9.27 -53.78
CA SER A 49 -29.38 -8.27 -54.62
C SER A 49 -30.38 -7.22 -55.10
N SER A 50 -29.99 -5.95 -55.05
CA SER A 50 -30.35 -5.01 -56.11
C SER A 50 -29.28 -3.92 -56.21
N SER A 51 -28.55 -3.97 -57.30
CA SER A 51 -27.75 -2.87 -57.82
C SER A 51 -28.67 -1.74 -58.25
N ILE A 52 -28.41 -0.49 -57.84
CA ILE A 52 -28.79 0.74 -58.56
C ILE A 52 -27.89 1.91 -58.06
N SER A 53 -27.11 2.43 -59.01
CA SER A 53 -26.68 3.82 -59.20
C SER A 53 -25.99 4.62 -58.09
N LYS A 54 -24.71 4.93 -58.33
CA LYS A 54 -24.02 6.12 -57.83
C LYS A 54 -24.80 7.39 -58.20
N VAL A 55 -25.15 8.20 -57.22
CA VAL A 55 -25.33 9.65 -57.39
C VAL A 55 -24.68 10.35 -56.20
N GLN A 56 -23.74 11.23 -56.53
CA GLN A 56 -22.91 12.01 -55.62
C GLN A 56 -23.48 13.43 -55.60
N TYR A 57 -24.10 13.83 -54.49
CA TYR A 57 -24.40 15.23 -54.19
C TYR A 57 -23.99 15.51 -52.74
N GLY A 58 -23.01 16.42 -52.59
CA GLY A 58 -22.62 16.95 -51.30
C GLY A 58 -23.67 17.93 -50.78
N TYR A 59 -24.02 17.78 -49.51
CA TYR A 59 -24.64 18.83 -48.69
C TYR A 59 -24.10 18.70 -47.26
N GLY A 60 -23.67 19.84 -46.72
CA GLY A 60 -22.94 19.93 -45.45
C GLY A 60 -23.72 19.45 -44.24
N TYR A 61 -23.04 18.70 -43.37
CA TYR A 61 -23.57 18.30 -42.08
C TYR A 61 -23.34 19.40 -41.06
N SER A 62 -24.42 20.05 -40.65
CA SER A 62 -24.46 21.07 -39.61
C SER A 62 -24.09 20.46 -38.25
N LYS A 63 -23.03 20.99 -37.61
CA LYS A 63 -22.72 20.71 -36.20
C LYS A 63 -23.83 21.30 -35.32
N ARG A 64 -24.76 20.45 -34.86
CA ARG A 64 -25.60 20.78 -33.70
C ARG A 64 -24.75 20.68 -32.44
N ASN A 65 -24.34 21.83 -31.90
CA ASN A 65 -23.94 21.93 -30.50
C ASN A 65 -25.19 21.72 -29.64
N SER A 66 -25.36 20.53 -29.06
CA SER A 66 -26.31 20.35 -27.96
C SER A 66 -25.69 20.96 -26.70
N VAL A 67 -26.17 22.15 -26.34
CA VAL A 67 -26.05 22.66 -24.97
C VAL A 67 -26.97 21.79 -24.11
N LEU A 68 -26.40 20.75 -23.51
CA LEU A 68 -27.00 20.05 -22.39
C LEU A 68 -26.02 20.20 -21.24
N THR A 69 -26.36 21.11 -20.34
CA THR A 69 -25.74 21.24 -19.02
C THR A 69 -25.78 19.87 -18.36
N GLY A 70 -24.61 19.23 -18.28
CA GLY A 70 -24.46 17.93 -17.69
C GLY A 70 -24.84 17.97 -16.22
N PHE A 71 -25.98 17.36 -15.88
CA PHE A 71 -26.13 16.76 -14.57
C PHE A 71 -25.01 15.72 -14.46
N LYS A 72 -23.97 16.02 -13.65
CA LYS A 72 -23.02 15.00 -13.25
C LYS A 72 -23.85 13.87 -12.62
N PRO A 73 -23.76 12.62 -13.09
CA PRO A 73 -24.41 11.52 -12.39
C PRO A 73 -23.88 11.56 -10.95
N PHE A 74 -24.76 11.33 -9.97
CA PHE A 74 -24.39 11.15 -8.57
C PHE A 74 -23.39 10.00 -8.51
N SER A 75 -22.09 10.31 -8.58
CA SER A 75 -21.03 9.37 -8.26
C SER A 75 -21.26 8.99 -6.81
N SER A 76 -21.61 7.73 -6.55
CA SER A 76 -21.73 7.25 -5.18
C SER A 76 -20.40 7.48 -4.46
N PRO A 77 -20.37 8.20 -3.32
CA PRO A 77 -19.13 8.50 -2.60
C PRO A 77 -18.42 7.23 -2.09
N VAL A 78 -19.12 6.09 -2.11
CA VAL A 78 -18.67 4.78 -1.64
C VAL A 78 -17.49 4.22 -2.44
N MET A 79 -17.24 4.71 -3.65
CA MET A 79 -16.10 4.27 -4.49
C MET A 79 -15.16 5.40 -4.91
N GLU A 80 -15.32 6.60 -4.32
CA GLU A 80 -14.44 7.72 -4.59
C GLU A 80 -13.29 7.74 -3.58
N TRP A 81 -12.06 7.64 -4.09
CA TRP A 81 -10.86 7.80 -3.28
C TRP A 81 -10.76 9.26 -2.82
N GLN A 82 -10.72 9.44 -1.51
CA GLN A 82 -10.49 10.74 -0.88
C GLN A 82 -9.02 10.90 -0.54
N ASP A 83 -8.40 11.97 -1.02
CA ASP A 83 -7.00 12.28 -0.80
C ASP A 83 -6.84 13.30 0.34
N CYS A 84 -6.04 12.93 1.34
CA CYS A 84 -5.61 13.82 2.42
C CYS A 84 -4.10 14.02 2.35
N LYS A 85 -3.63 15.27 2.34
CA LYS A 85 -2.21 15.61 2.26
C LYS A 85 -1.82 16.59 3.36
N VAL A 86 -0.78 16.25 4.10
CA VAL A 86 -0.17 17.11 5.10
C VAL A 86 1.33 17.21 4.85
N LYS A 87 1.91 18.37 5.16
CA LYS A 87 3.36 18.58 5.13
C LYS A 87 3.83 19.16 6.46
N MET A 88 5.03 18.80 6.86
CA MET A 88 5.68 19.31 8.05
C MET A 88 7.18 19.43 7.80
N GLU A 89 7.76 20.56 8.18
CA GLU A 89 9.20 20.71 8.25
C GLU A 89 9.70 20.13 9.58
N ILE A 90 10.80 19.38 9.51
CA ILE A 90 11.39 18.69 10.65
C ILE A 90 12.85 19.09 10.76
N ASP A 91 13.24 19.52 11.95
CA ASP A 91 14.60 19.99 12.32
C ASP A 91 15.60 18.83 12.47
N VAL A 92 15.60 17.87 11.55
CA VAL A 92 16.56 16.76 11.49
C VAL A 92 17.04 16.51 10.06
N PRO A 93 18.24 15.95 9.85
CA PRO A 93 18.68 15.49 8.54
C PRO A 93 17.69 14.48 7.95
N VAL A 94 17.51 14.51 6.62
CA VAL A 94 16.52 13.67 5.93
C VAL A 94 16.67 12.18 6.22
N GLY A 95 17.90 11.69 6.39
CA GLY A 95 18.17 10.29 6.71
C GLY A 95 17.64 9.87 8.08
N VAL A 96 17.68 10.78 9.06
CA VAL A 96 17.15 10.53 10.42
C VAL A 96 15.63 10.41 10.36
N ALA A 97 14.96 11.37 9.72
CA ALA A 97 13.52 11.32 9.52
C ALA A 97 13.11 10.06 8.74
N TYR A 98 13.82 9.72 7.66
CA TYR A 98 13.54 8.55 6.86
C TYR A 98 13.68 7.25 7.65
N ASN A 99 14.76 7.09 8.42
CA ASN A 99 15.01 5.89 9.21
C ASN A 99 13.96 5.72 10.32
N LEU A 100 13.63 6.79 11.04
CA LEU A 100 12.58 6.78 12.05
C LEU A 100 11.20 6.42 11.47
N TYR A 101 10.86 6.97 10.30
CA TYR A 101 9.59 6.65 9.65
C TYR A 101 9.57 5.20 9.10
N SER A 102 10.73 4.68 8.69
CA SER A 102 10.86 3.31 8.16
C SER A 102 10.62 2.25 9.23
N ASP A 103 10.86 2.56 10.51
CA ASP A 103 10.45 1.73 11.64
C ASP A 103 8.93 1.82 11.86
N ARG A 104 8.19 1.02 11.10
CA ARG A 104 6.73 0.99 11.12
C ARG A 104 6.14 0.63 12.48
N GLU A 105 6.83 -0.20 13.27
CA GLU A 105 6.32 -0.61 14.59
C GLU A 105 6.42 0.51 15.62
N SER A 106 7.25 1.54 15.35
CA SER A 106 7.31 2.77 16.16
C SER A 106 6.15 3.75 15.90
N ILE A 107 5.40 3.60 14.80
CA ILE A 107 4.37 4.56 14.38
C ILE A 107 3.35 4.90 15.48
N PRO A 108 2.81 3.93 16.25
CA PRO A 108 1.89 4.24 17.35
C PRO A 108 2.44 5.22 18.39
N ARG A 109 3.77 5.35 18.53
CA ARG A 109 4.40 6.28 19.49
C ARG A 109 4.15 7.74 19.15
N TRP A 110 3.96 8.08 17.88
CA TRP A 110 3.75 9.45 17.41
C TRP A 110 2.45 9.64 16.65
N MET A 111 1.75 8.56 16.28
CA MET A 111 0.47 8.57 15.59
C MET A 111 -0.63 7.87 16.42
N PRO A 112 -1.26 8.55 17.41
CA PRO A 112 -2.11 7.93 18.45
C PRO A 112 -3.39 7.28 17.95
N PHE A 113 -3.90 7.67 16.77
CA PHE A 113 -5.07 6.99 16.21
C PHE A 113 -4.73 5.60 15.67
N ILE A 114 -3.45 5.32 15.41
CA ILE A 114 -2.95 3.97 15.11
C ILE A 114 -2.65 3.28 16.45
N SER A 115 -3.39 2.22 16.75
CA SER A 115 -3.26 1.50 18.01
C SER A 115 -2.12 0.47 17.97
N SER A 116 -1.88 -0.16 16.82
CA SER A 116 -0.75 -1.07 16.66
C SER A 116 -0.31 -1.22 15.21
N VAL A 117 0.96 -1.55 15.03
CA VAL A 117 1.54 -1.98 13.76
C VAL A 117 2.44 -3.17 14.04
N GLN A 118 2.23 -4.26 13.30
CA GLN A 118 3.02 -5.49 13.43
C GLN A 118 3.53 -5.91 12.06
N VAL A 119 4.84 -5.98 11.91
CA VAL A 119 5.47 -6.48 10.67
C VAL A 119 5.43 -8.00 10.66
N LEU A 120 5.03 -8.59 9.53
CA LEU A 120 4.98 -10.05 9.42
C LEU A 120 6.41 -10.60 9.32
N LYS A 121 6.79 -11.49 10.25
CA LYS A 121 8.15 -12.06 10.33
C LYS A 121 8.58 -12.74 9.03
N ASP A 122 7.68 -13.51 8.42
CA ASP A 122 7.97 -14.26 7.18
C ASP A 122 7.91 -13.39 5.92
N LYS A 123 7.27 -12.22 6.00
CA LYS A 123 7.01 -11.32 4.87
C LYS A 123 7.15 -9.87 5.32
N PRO A 124 8.38 -9.35 5.44
CA PRO A 124 8.63 -8.02 5.97
C PRO A 124 8.08 -6.89 5.08
N ASP A 125 7.72 -7.17 3.81
CA ASP A 125 6.97 -6.21 2.98
C ASP A 125 5.53 -6.02 3.46
N LEU A 126 5.01 -6.92 4.29
CA LEU A 126 3.66 -6.86 4.83
C LEU A 126 3.65 -6.43 6.30
N SER A 127 2.66 -5.64 6.67
CA SER A 127 2.37 -5.33 8.06
C SER A 127 0.87 -5.28 8.34
N ARG A 128 0.49 -5.73 9.52
CA ARG A 128 -0.87 -5.64 10.06
C ARG A 128 -0.97 -4.36 10.89
N TRP A 129 -2.00 -3.59 10.59
CA TRP A 129 -2.28 -2.32 11.25
C TRP A 129 -3.63 -2.38 11.93
N SER A 130 -3.74 -1.68 13.04
CA SER A 130 -5.01 -1.43 13.71
C SER A 130 -5.10 0.04 14.07
N LEU A 131 -6.28 0.62 13.89
CA LEU A 131 -6.62 1.95 14.38
C LEU A 131 -7.75 1.81 15.40
N LYS A 132 -7.68 2.62 16.44
CA LYS A 132 -8.73 2.74 17.46
C LYS A 132 -9.00 4.22 17.67
N TYR A 133 -10.25 4.61 17.54
CA TYR A 133 -10.66 5.98 17.76
C TYR A 133 -12.04 6.03 18.37
N GLU A 134 -12.22 6.90 19.36
CA GLU A 134 -13.53 7.17 19.93
C GLU A 134 -14.18 8.33 19.17
N ALA A 135 -15.27 8.04 18.47
CA ALA A 135 -16.10 9.04 17.82
C ALA A 135 -17.54 8.88 18.28
N LEU A 136 -18.19 9.99 18.64
CA LEU A 136 -19.61 10.02 19.01
C LEU A 136 -19.98 9.05 20.16
N GLY A 137 -19.05 8.81 21.10
CA GLY A 137 -19.23 7.87 22.21
C GLY A 137 -19.16 6.40 21.82
N GLN A 138 -18.75 6.09 20.58
CA GLN A 138 -18.53 4.73 20.10
C GLN A 138 -17.04 4.48 19.88
N ASN A 139 -16.58 3.31 20.30
CA ASN A 139 -15.25 2.80 19.99
C ASN A 139 -15.24 2.27 18.56
N ILE A 140 -14.58 3.00 17.66
CA ILE A 140 -14.36 2.59 16.28
C ILE A 140 -13.01 1.88 16.21
N GLU A 141 -13.02 0.62 15.79
CA GLU A 141 -11.82 -0.17 15.55
C GLU A 141 -11.81 -0.69 14.11
N TYR A 142 -10.74 -0.37 13.38
CA TYR A 142 -10.49 -0.96 12.08
C TYR A 142 -9.11 -1.60 12.07
N SER A 143 -8.99 -2.69 11.32
CA SER A 143 -7.71 -3.33 11.04
C SER A 143 -7.55 -3.58 9.55
N TRP A 144 -6.31 -3.53 9.07
CA TRP A 144 -5.99 -3.81 7.68
C TRP A 144 -4.62 -4.45 7.54
N LEU A 145 -4.45 -5.20 6.46
CA LEU A 145 -3.15 -5.70 6.02
C LEU A 145 -2.63 -4.74 4.96
N ALA A 146 -1.43 -4.21 5.12
CA ALA A 146 -0.80 -3.35 4.13
C ALA A 146 0.45 -4.00 3.55
N ARG A 147 0.69 -3.76 2.26
CA ARG A 147 1.97 -4.02 1.60
C ARG A 147 2.73 -2.72 1.44
N ASN A 148 3.93 -2.68 1.99
CA ASN A 148 4.96 -1.70 1.64
C ASN A 148 5.52 -2.04 0.27
N MET A 149 5.51 -1.05 -0.61
CA MET A 149 6.17 -1.17 -1.90
C MET A 149 7.66 -0.87 -1.77
N GLN A 150 8.42 -1.11 -2.84
CA GLN A 150 9.86 -0.87 -2.85
C GLN A 150 10.16 0.59 -2.42
N PRO A 151 10.82 0.78 -1.28
CA PRO A 151 11.12 2.12 -0.79
C PRO A 151 12.26 2.72 -1.59
N THR A 152 12.30 4.06 -1.66
CA THR A 152 13.42 4.81 -2.20
C THR A 152 14.12 5.50 -1.03
N PRO A 153 15.33 5.05 -0.63
CA PRO A 153 16.03 5.58 0.54
C PRO A 153 16.07 7.10 0.58
N ASN A 154 15.78 7.69 1.75
CA ASN A 154 15.78 9.14 2.00
C ASN A 154 14.84 9.97 1.10
N GLN A 155 13.94 9.33 0.35
CA GLN A 155 13.09 10.02 -0.63
C GLN A 155 11.62 9.64 -0.50
N LYS A 156 11.31 8.34 -0.40
CA LYS A 156 9.92 7.88 -0.51
C LYS A 156 9.69 6.54 0.18
N ILE A 157 8.59 6.45 0.93
CA ILE A 157 8.00 5.19 1.39
C ILE A 157 6.53 5.22 0.96
N HIS A 158 6.03 4.12 0.41
CA HIS A 158 4.63 4.03 0.00
C HIS A 158 4.06 2.64 0.26
N TRP A 159 2.76 2.61 0.50
CA TRP A 159 2.03 1.40 0.84
C TRP A 159 0.63 1.39 0.22
N ARG A 160 0.03 0.21 0.19
CA ARG A 160 -1.37 -0.01 -0.12
C ARG A 160 -1.95 -1.08 0.79
N SER A 161 -3.19 -0.92 1.22
CA SER A 161 -3.96 -1.99 1.85
C SER A 161 -4.18 -3.12 0.86
N LEU A 162 -4.12 -4.35 1.35
CA LEU A 162 -4.51 -5.56 0.64
C LEU A 162 -5.89 -6.05 1.08
N GLU A 163 -6.22 -5.86 2.36
CA GLU A 163 -7.44 -6.35 3.01
C GLU A 163 -7.83 -5.41 4.16
N GLY A 164 -9.10 -5.44 4.57
CA GLY A 164 -9.62 -4.61 5.66
C GLY A 164 -9.96 -3.19 5.20
N LEU A 165 -9.60 -2.19 6.00
CA LEU A 165 -9.84 -0.77 5.68
C LEU A 165 -9.10 -0.33 4.39
N PRO A 166 -9.82 0.02 3.30
CA PRO A 166 -9.19 0.43 2.05
C PRO A 166 -8.44 1.76 2.22
N ASN A 167 -7.11 1.71 2.13
CA ASN A 167 -6.26 2.89 2.18
C ASN A 167 -4.95 2.67 1.41
N ARG A 168 -4.36 3.77 0.96
CA ARG A 168 -3.01 3.80 0.41
C ARG A 168 -2.34 5.07 0.87
N GLY A 169 -1.02 5.08 0.86
CA GLY A 169 -0.31 6.28 1.23
C GLY A 169 1.11 6.33 0.72
N ILE A 170 1.62 7.55 0.75
CA ILE A 170 2.96 7.89 0.33
C ILE A 170 3.48 8.93 1.31
N VAL A 171 4.63 8.66 1.91
CA VAL A 171 5.45 9.69 2.54
C VAL A 171 6.62 10.03 1.62
N ARG A 172 6.81 11.33 1.37
CA ARG A 172 7.94 11.88 0.62
C ARG A 172 8.80 12.71 1.54
N PHE A 173 10.10 12.62 1.33
CA PHE A 173 11.11 13.33 2.09
C PHE A 173 11.88 14.24 1.14
N PHE A 174 11.99 15.52 1.49
CA PHE A 174 12.73 16.50 0.72
C PHE A 174 13.79 17.13 1.61
N PRO A 175 15.09 16.97 1.33
CA PRO A 175 16.13 17.63 2.10
C PRO A 175 16.01 19.16 1.99
N LYS A 176 16.18 19.86 3.11
CA LYS A 176 16.17 21.34 3.19
C LYS A 176 17.52 21.93 3.63
N GLY A 177 18.47 21.06 3.94
CA GLY A 177 19.81 21.39 4.39
C GLY A 177 20.43 20.22 5.16
N PRO A 178 21.57 20.42 5.82
CA PRO A 178 22.20 19.38 6.62
C PRO A 178 21.41 19.02 7.89
N SER A 179 20.56 19.93 8.39
CA SER A 179 19.86 19.80 9.68
C SER A 179 18.34 19.91 9.58
N SER A 180 17.76 19.90 8.37
CA SER A 180 16.30 19.93 8.22
C SER A 180 15.82 19.23 6.94
N CYS A 181 14.57 18.78 6.98
CA CYS A 181 13.87 18.23 5.83
C CYS A 181 12.37 18.52 5.89
N LEU A 182 11.74 18.53 4.71
CA LEU A 182 10.29 18.56 4.58
C LEU A 182 9.77 17.14 4.41
N VAL A 183 8.81 16.75 5.25
CA VAL A 183 8.07 15.50 5.15
C VAL A 183 6.67 15.79 4.62
N GLU A 184 6.31 15.19 3.49
CA GLU A 184 4.97 15.25 2.90
C GLU A 184 4.31 13.88 3.02
N LEU A 185 3.21 13.81 3.76
CA LEU A 185 2.38 12.62 3.91
C LEU A 185 1.11 12.80 3.08
N THR A 186 0.86 11.86 2.17
CA THR A 186 -0.41 11.73 1.43
C THR A 186 -1.04 10.39 1.77
N VAL A 187 -2.30 10.40 2.18
CA VAL A 187 -3.11 9.20 2.43
C VAL A 187 -4.38 9.30 1.59
N SER A 188 -4.65 8.28 0.79
CA SER A 188 -5.93 8.11 0.11
C SER A 188 -6.73 7.01 0.81
N TYR A 189 -8.04 7.20 0.95
CA TYR A 189 -8.95 6.22 1.54
C TYR A 189 -10.29 6.20 0.79
N GLU A 190 -11.00 5.08 0.85
CA GLU A 190 -12.39 5.00 0.38
C GLU A 190 -13.32 5.19 1.58
N VAL A 191 -14.46 5.85 1.37
CA VAL A 191 -15.45 6.08 2.42
C VAL A 191 -16.30 4.82 2.60
N PRO A 192 -16.27 4.15 3.77
CA PRO A 192 -17.15 3.02 4.03
C PRO A 192 -18.62 3.43 3.91
N GLU A 193 -19.48 2.54 3.38
CA GLU A 193 -20.91 2.82 3.19
C GLU A 193 -21.60 3.35 4.45
N LEU A 194 -21.26 2.78 5.61
CA LEU A 194 -21.79 3.19 6.91
C LEU A 194 -21.46 4.65 7.28
N LEU A 195 -20.38 5.20 6.74
CA LEU A 195 -19.90 6.56 7.02
C LEU A 195 -20.27 7.57 5.93
N VAL A 196 -20.99 7.16 4.88
CA VAL A 196 -21.46 8.07 3.82
C VAL A 196 -22.20 9.30 4.36
N PRO A 197 -23.10 9.20 5.37
CA PRO A 197 -23.79 10.38 5.91
C PRO A 197 -22.86 11.43 6.53
N VAL A 198 -21.65 11.02 6.93
CA VAL A 198 -20.63 11.89 7.55
C VAL A 198 -19.37 12.06 6.68
N ALA A 199 -19.44 11.68 5.39
CA ALA A 199 -18.29 11.64 4.49
C ALA A 199 -17.53 12.98 4.42
N THR A 200 -18.26 14.10 4.43
CA THR A 200 -17.69 15.46 4.37
C THR A 200 -16.88 15.83 5.61
N ALA A 201 -17.12 15.19 6.75
CA ALA A 201 -16.37 15.41 7.99
C ALA A 201 -15.12 14.53 8.10
N LEU A 202 -15.02 13.44 7.32
CA LEU A 202 -13.90 12.49 7.41
C LEU A 202 -12.57 13.11 6.96
N GLN A 203 -12.58 13.86 5.86
CA GLN A 203 -11.37 14.47 5.32
C GLN A 203 -10.73 15.49 6.28
N PRO A 204 -11.46 16.51 6.80
CA PRO A 204 -10.87 17.46 7.76
C PRO A 204 -10.45 16.79 9.07
N LEU A 205 -11.19 15.76 9.53
CA LEU A 205 -10.79 14.96 10.69
C LEU A 205 -9.47 14.24 10.44
N LEU A 206 -9.36 13.51 9.32
CA LEU A 206 -8.13 12.79 8.97
C LEU A 206 -6.95 13.75 8.81
N GLU A 207 -7.16 14.91 8.17
CA GLU A 207 -6.10 15.91 8.03
C GLU A 207 -5.58 16.38 9.39
N SER A 208 -6.48 16.68 10.33
CA SER A 208 -6.13 17.06 11.70
C SER A 208 -5.33 15.96 12.41
N LEU A 209 -5.77 14.71 12.28
CA LEU A 209 -5.09 13.55 12.87
C LEU A 209 -3.68 13.35 12.30
N LEU A 210 -3.53 13.42 10.97
CA LEU A 210 -2.24 13.29 10.29
C LEU A 210 -1.30 14.44 10.65
N ARG A 211 -1.82 15.67 10.74
CA ARG A 211 -1.06 16.86 11.15
C ARG A 211 -0.53 16.74 12.57
N GLY A 212 -1.39 16.44 13.54
CA GLY A 212 -0.97 16.23 14.92
C GLY A 212 0.01 15.05 15.06
N GLY A 213 -0.13 14.03 14.19
CA GLY A 213 0.83 12.94 14.08
C GLY A 213 2.23 13.40 13.64
N LEU A 214 2.31 14.18 12.56
CA LEU A 214 3.58 14.72 12.07
C LEU A 214 4.22 15.72 13.05
N GLU A 215 3.43 16.48 13.80
CA GLU A 215 3.94 17.35 14.87
C GLU A 215 4.62 16.54 15.98
N ARG A 216 4.01 15.43 16.42
CA ARG A 216 4.63 14.51 17.40
C ARG A 216 5.84 13.81 16.83
N PHE A 217 5.79 13.40 15.56
CA PHE A 217 6.92 12.82 14.86
C PHE A 217 8.11 13.77 14.82
N ALA A 218 7.88 15.06 14.52
CA ALA A 218 8.93 16.07 14.51
C ALA A 218 9.60 16.23 15.89
N LYS A 219 8.80 16.24 16.97
CA LYS A 219 9.30 16.27 18.35
C LYS A 219 10.13 15.02 18.69
N LEU A 220 9.62 13.83 18.36
CA LEU A 220 10.32 12.56 18.58
C LEU A 220 11.66 12.52 17.83
N ALA A 221 11.66 12.92 16.56
CA ALA A 221 12.86 12.92 15.72
C ALA A 221 13.94 13.86 16.27
N LYS A 222 13.54 15.05 16.71
CA LYS A 222 14.45 16.02 17.34
C LYS A 222 15.06 15.48 18.63
N ASN A 223 14.27 14.81 19.46
CA ASN A 223 14.77 14.22 20.71
C ASN A 223 15.74 13.06 20.46
N THR A 224 15.52 12.27 19.41
CA THR A 224 16.41 11.13 19.05
C THR A 224 17.82 11.60 18.66
N LEU A 225 18.00 12.86 18.23
CA LEU A 225 19.31 13.44 17.95
C LEU A 225 20.01 14.02 19.19
N ALA A 226 19.27 14.24 20.27
CA ALA A 226 19.79 14.82 21.50
C ALA A 226 20.36 13.76 22.46
N ASP A 227 20.00 12.49 22.25
CA ASP A 227 20.47 11.30 22.98
C ASP A 227 21.70 10.67 22.30
#